data_AF-A0A7X8NA12-F1
#
_entry.id   AF-A0A7X8NA12-F1
#
_cell.length_a   1.000
_cell.length_b   1.000
_cell.length_c   1.000
_cell.angle_alpha   90.00
_cell.angle_beta   90.00
_cell.angle_gamma   90.00
#
_symmetry.space_group_name_H-M   'P 1'
#
loop_
_entity.id
_entity.type
_entity.pdbx_description
1 polymer ?
#
loop_
_entity_poly.entity_id
_entity_poly.type
_entity_poly.pdbx_seq_one_letter_code
_entity_poly.pdbx_strand_id
1 'polypeptide(L)'
;MKKITSTEAKELNNNFVKTRSLAIDNAIGKKDALSSWFSLQELKDYIKYVEDEGKLKGIDISGLRVYFGAYPEKDKKPSKKNFSTVFFVPTKLKAGSNLKDGLVVSGDNADIEVIDGLNGGSLGNPPSATYPQ
;
A
#
# COMPACT_ATOMS: atom_id res chain seq x y z
N MET A 1 -0.38 -19.89 0.44
CA MET A 1 -0.88 -18.52 0.72
C MET A 1 -1.51 -18.48 2.11
N LYS A 2 -0.99 -17.63 3.01
CA LYS A 2 -1.62 -17.41 4.33
C LYS A 2 -2.75 -16.39 4.17
N LYS A 3 -3.95 -16.74 4.64
CA LYS A 3 -5.12 -15.85 4.66
C LYS A 3 -5.46 -15.53 6.12
N ILE A 4 -6.07 -14.37 6.34
CA ILE A 4 -6.71 -14.05 7.62
C ILE A 4 -8.23 -14.21 7.49
N THR A 5 -8.89 -14.50 8.60
CA THR A 5 -10.34 -14.52 8.73
C THR A 5 -10.90 -13.10 8.82
N SER A 6 -12.20 -12.93 8.58
CA SER A 6 -12.89 -11.64 8.78
C SER A 6 -12.80 -11.14 10.22
N THR A 7 -12.75 -12.05 11.20
CA THR A 7 -12.59 -11.71 12.62
C THR A 7 -11.20 -11.13 12.89
N GLU A 8 -10.15 -11.81 12.44
CA GLU A 8 -8.77 -11.32 12.56
C GLU A 8 -8.59 -9.96 11.86
N ALA A 9 -9.18 -9.77 10.68
CA ALA A 9 -9.17 -8.49 9.97
C ALA A 9 -9.82 -7.36 10.79
N LYS A 10 -10.96 -7.64 11.44
CA LYS A 10 -11.65 -6.69 12.32
C LYS A 10 -10.82 -6.35 13.55
N GLU A 11 -10.19 -7.34 14.18
CA GLU A 11 -9.31 -7.13 15.33
C GLU A 11 -8.10 -6.27 14.98
N LEU A 12 -7.46 -6.53 13.83
CA LEU A 12 -6.34 -5.73 13.34
C LEU A 12 -6.75 -4.28 13.10
N ASN A 13 -7.89 -4.03 12.44
CA ASN A 13 -8.38 -2.67 12.21
C ASN A 13 -8.76 -1.96 13.51
N ASN A 14 -9.43 -2.65 14.44
CA ASN A 14 -9.74 -2.11 15.77
C ASN A 14 -8.48 -1.71 16.53
N ASN A 15 -7.43 -2.53 16.49
CA ASN A 15 -6.15 -2.21 17.12
C ASN A 15 -5.52 -0.98 16.46
N PHE A 16 -5.53 -0.89 15.13
CA PHE A 16 -5.04 0.29 14.41
C PHE A 16 -5.80 1.57 14.81
N VAL A 17 -7.13 1.51 14.90
CA VAL A 17 -7.95 2.66 15.33
C VAL A 17 -7.57 3.11 16.74
N LYS A 18 -7.47 2.17 17.68
CA LYS A 18 -7.16 2.47 19.09
C LYS A 18 -5.78 3.06 19.32
N THR A 19 -4.80 2.70 18.49
CA THR A 19 -3.39 2.96 18.77
C THR A 19 -2.72 3.92 17.80
N ARG A 20 -3.17 3.96 16.54
CA ARG A 20 -2.56 4.79 15.47
C ARG A 20 -3.51 5.91 15.06
N SER A 21 -4.77 5.58 14.73
CA SER A 21 -5.73 6.59 14.24
C SER A 21 -5.91 7.73 15.23
N LEU A 22 -6.00 7.46 16.54
CA LEU A 22 -6.16 8.53 17.53
C LEU A 22 -4.99 9.52 17.54
N ALA A 23 -3.75 9.01 17.45
CA ALA A 23 -2.57 9.86 17.42
C ALA A 23 -2.51 10.70 16.12
N ILE A 24 -2.85 10.09 14.99
CA ILE A 24 -2.90 10.76 13.69
C ILE A 24 -3.99 11.83 13.70
N ASP A 25 -5.20 11.48 14.13
CA ASP A 25 -6.36 12.39 14.18
C ASP A 25 -6.02 13.66 14.98
N ASN A 26 -5.36 13.48 16.13
CA ASN A 26 -4.94 14.59 16.98
C ASN A 26 -3.85 15.45 16.31
N ALA A 27 -2.91 14.82 15.60
CA ALA A 27 -1.84 15.53 14.92
C ALA A 27 -2.34 16.34 13.72
N ILE A 28 -3.35 15.85 12.98
CA ILE A 28 -3.89 16.52 11.79
C ILE A 28 -5.15 17.35 12.06
N GLY A 29 -5.71 17.27 13.28
CA GLY A 29 -6.89 18.03 13.72
C GLY A 29 -8.22 17.55 13.13
N LYS A 30 -8.28 16.35 12.53
CA LYS A 30 -9.49 15.76 11.93
C LYS A 30 -9.40 14.24 11.90
N LYS A 31 -10.52 13.56 11.64
CA LYS A 31 -10.51 12.11 11.37
C LYS A 31 -9.78 11.81 10.07
N ASP A 32 -8.80 10.91 10.11
CA ASP A 32 -8.02 10.51 8.94
C ASP A 32 -8.65 9.33 8.17
N ALA A 33 -8.08 9.03 7.00
CA ALA A 33 -8.42 7.86 6.22
C ALA A 33 -7.91 6.56 6.87
N LEU A 34 -8.79 5.56 6.99
CA LEU A 34 -8.44 4.25 7.57
C LEU A 34 -8.19 3.15 6.52
N SER A 35 -8.49 3.44 5.25
CA SER A 35 -8.32 2.50 4.15
C SER A 35 -8.11 3.23 2.83
N SER A 36 -7.56 2.51 1.86
CA SER A 36 -7.51 2.93 0.46
C SER A 36 -7.99 1.76 -0.39
N TRP A 37 -9.00 2.03 -1.21
CA TRP A 37 -9.59 1.06 -2.13
C TRP A 37 -8.97 1.22 -3.51
N PHE A 38 -8.56 0.10 -4.10
CA PHE A 38 -8.09 0.01 -5.47
C PHE A 38 -8.97 -0.99 -6.19
N SER A 39 -9.28 -0.72 -7.45
CA SER A 39 -10.01 -1.70 -8.25
C SER A 39 -9.11 -2.91 -8.53
N LEU A 40 -9.68 -4.10 -8.62
CA LEU A 40 -8.92 -5.30 -9.00
C LEU A 40 -8.29 -5.14 -10.39
N GLN A 41 -8.96 -4.45 -11.31
CA GLN A 41 -8.46 -4.21 -12.65
C GLN A 41 -7.22 -3.31 -12.63
N GLU A 42 -7.25 -2.20 -11.91
CA GLU A 42 -6.11 -1.28 -11.77
C GLU A 42 -4.88 -1.98 -11.17
N LEU A 43 -5.08 -2.84 -10.17
CA LEU A 43 -3.97 -3.62 -9.59
C LEU A 43 -3.38 -4.60 -10.60
N LYS A 44 -4.21 -5.28 -11.41
CA LYS A 44 -3.73 -6.17 -12.47
C LYS A 44 -2.97 -5.42 -13.56
N ASP A 45 -3.48 -4.27 -13.98
CA ASP A 45 -2.85 -3.44 -15.00
C ASP A 45 -1.49 -2.90 -14.50
N TYR A 46 -1.42 -2.50 -13.23
CA TYR A 46 -0.17 -2.07 -12.62
C TYR A 46 0.84 -3.23 -12.46
N ILE A 47 0.40 -4.43 -12.09
CA ILE A 47 1.28 -5.62 -12.06
C ILE A 47 1.86 -5.88 -13.45
N LYS A 48 1.02 -5.85 -14.49
CA LYS A 48 1.46 -6.00 -15.87
C LYS A 48 2.48 -4.92 -16.26
N TYR A 49 2.21 -3.66 -15.91
CA TYR A 49 3.11 -2.54 -16.17
C TYR A 49 4.49 -2.76 -15.55
N VAL A 50 4.57 -3.13 -14.27
CA VAL A 50 5.88 -3.31 -13.61
C VAL A 50 6.64 -4.52 -14.15
N GLU A 51 5.95 -5.59 -14.55
CA GLU A 51 6.57 -6.75 -15.21
C GLU A 51 7.15 -6.39 -16.58
N ASP A 52 6.43 -5.61 -17.37
CA ASP A 52 6.88 -5.18 -18.70
C ASP A 52 8.07 -4.20 -18.58
N GLU A 53 8.01 -3.22 -17.67
CA GLU A 53 9.14 -2.32 -17.38
C GLU A 53 10.36 -3.07 -16.84
N GLY A 54 10.14 -4.07 -15.97
CA GLY A 54 11.19 -4.96 -15.47
C GLY A 54 11.92 -5.68 -16.61
N LYS A 55 11.19 -6.29 -17.54
CA LYS A 55 11.76 -6.96 -18.73
C LYS A 55 12.56 -5.99 -19.60
N LEU A 56 12.02 -4.80 -19.87
CA LEU A 56 12.68 -3.78 -20.69
C LEU A 56 14.01 -3.32 -20.07
N LYS A 57 14.08 -3.25 -18.74
CA LYS A 57 15.27 -2.82 -18.00
C LYS A 57 16.19 -3.96 -17.56
N GLY A 58 15.85 -5.22 -17.87
CA GLY A 58 16.60 -6.40 -17.42
C GLY A 58 16.57 -6.60 -15.89
N ILE A 59 15.48 -6.21 -15.23
CA ILE A 59 15.27 -6.33 -13.79
C ILE A 59 14.19 -7.37 -13.53
N ASP A 60 14.53 -8.39 -12.75
CA ASP A 60 13.55 -9.38 -12.30
C ASP A 60 12.75 -8.86 -11.10
N ILE A 61 11.43 -8.77 -11.27
CA ILE A 61 10.51 -8.21 -10.26
C ILE A 61 10.19 -9.29 -9.23
N SER A 62 10.49 -9.01 -7.96
CA SER A 62 10.25 -9.93 -6.85
C SER A 62 8.90 -9.74 -6.15
N GLY A 63 8.29 -8.56 -6.29
CA GLY A 63 7.02 -8.25 -5.66
C GLY A 63 6.69 -6.76 -5.63
N LEU A 64 5.71 -6.40 -4.79
CA LEU A 64 5.30 -5.03 -4.52
C LEU A 64 5.43 -4.73 -3.02
N ARG A 65 6.03 -3.60 -2.67
CA ARG A 65 6.01 -3.04 -1.32
C ARG A 65 4.91 -1.98 -1.24
N VAL A 66 4.21 -1.95 -0.12
CA VAL A 66 3.19 -0.93 0.18
C VAL A 66 3.77 0.07 1.18
N TYR A 67 3.78 1.35 0.82
CA TYR A 67 4.16 2.45 1.70
C TYR A 67 2.93 3.21 2.18
N PHE A 68 2.98 3.67 3.42
CA PHE A 68 2.07 4.70 3.91
C PHE A 68 2.56 6.07 3.43
N GLY A 69 1.63 6.90 2.97
CA GLY A 69 1.89 8.29 2.57
C GLY A 69 0.80 9.20 3.07
N ALA A 70 0.98 10.51 2.88
CA ALA A 70 -0.02 11.51 3.18
C ALA A 70 -0.06 12.55 2.06
N TYR A 71 -1.27 12.94 1.65
CA TYR A 71 -1.44 14.05 0.73
C TYR A 71 -1.20 15.38 1.46
N PRO A 72 -0.57 16.37 0.82
CA PRO A 72 -0.33 17.66 1.45
C PRO A 72 -1.63 18.39 1.77
N GLU A 73 -1.56 19.39 2.64
CA GLU A 73 -2.70 20.24 2.97
C GLU A 73 -3.26 20.98 1.73
N LYS A 74 -2.36 21.39 0.83
CA LYS A 74 -2.67 22.05 -0.44
C LYS A 74 -2.66 21.06 -1.61
N ASP A 75 -3.37 19.95 -1.46
CA ASP A 75 -3.54 18.98 -2.56
C ASP A 75 -4.48 19.52 -3.65
N LYS A 76 -4.20 19.17 -4.91
CA LYS A 76 -5.03 19.55 -6.06
C LYS A 76 -6.40 18.87 -6.06
N LYS A 77 -6.55 17.75 -5.36
CA LYS A 77 -7.79 16.99 -5.20
C LYS A 77 -8.37 17.30 -3.81
N PRO A 78 -9.42 18.14 -3.71
CA PRO A 78 -9.96 18.55 -2.41
C PRO A 78 -10.46 17.39 -1.54
N SER A 79 -10.87 16.26 -2.14
CA SER A 79 -11.30 15.06 -1.44
C SER A 79 -10.17 14.27 -0.80
N LYS A 80 -8.91 14.48 -1.23
CA LYS A 80 -7.73 13.76 -0.73
C LYS A 80 -6.84 14.61 0.18
N LYS A 81 -7.03 15.93 0.20
CA LYS A 81 -6.17 16.87 0.95
C LYS A 81 -6.03 16.48 2.42
N ASN A 82 -4.79 16.50 2.92
CA ASN A 82 -4.44 16.19 4.30
C ASN A 82 -5.00 14.85 4.80
N PHE A 83 -5.15 13.85 3.92
CA PHE A 83 -5.51 12.48 4.30
C PHE A 83 -4.34 11.53 4.06
N SER A 84 -4.25 10.50 4.89
CA SER A 84 -3.37 9.36 4.64
C SER A 84 -3.77 8.59 3.38
N THR A 85 -2.77 7.93 2.80
CA THR A 85 -2.91 7.06 1.64
C THR A 85 -1.88 5.94 1.70
N VAL A 86 -1.97 5.02 0.75
CA VAL A 86 -0.90 4.06 0.49
C VAL A 86 -0.53 4.08 -0.98
N PHE A 87 0.69 3.71 -1.29
CA PHE A 87 1.14 3.53 -2.66
C PHE A 87 2.01 2.28 -2.79
N PHE A 88 2.01 1.70 -3.99
CA PHE A 88 2.74 0.48 -4.31
C PHE A 88 4.04 0.83 -5.04
N VAL A 89 5.13 0.14 -4.70
CA VAL A 89 6.44 0.26 -5.35
C VAL A 89 6.94 -1.13 -5.72
N PRO A 90 7.46 -1.37 -6.94
CA PRO A 90 7.99 -2.67 -7.31
C PRO A 90 9.32 -2.94 -6.62
N THR A 91 9.58 -4.21 -6.30
CA THR A 91 10.80 -4.65 -5.63
C THR A 91 11.58 -5.65 -6.47
N LYS A 92 12.88 -5.78 -6.17
CA LYS A 92 13.75 -6.84 -6.67
C LYS A 92 14.50 -7.49 -5.51
N LEU A 93 14.91 -8.74 -5.69
CA LEU A 93 15.82 -9.38 -4.75
C LEU A 93 17.18 -8.69 -4.75
N LYS A 94 17.76 -8.48 -3.57
CA LYS A 94 19.18 -8.12 -3.47
C LYS A 94 20.04 -9.34 -3.82
N ALA A 95 21.24 -9.10 -4.36
CA ALA A 95 22.18 -10.17 -4.70
C ALA A 95 22.41 -11.09 -3.49
N GLY A 96 22.38 -12.41 -3.73
CA GLY A 96 22.48 -13.43 -2.67
C GLY A 96 21.17 -13.73 -1.91
N SER A 97 20.06 -13.09 -2.29
CA SER A 97 18.73 -13.40 -1.73
C SER A 97 18.02 -14.50 -2.51
N ASN A 98 17.15 -15.25 -1.83
CA ASN A 98 16.37 -16.33 -2.44
C ASN A 98 14.89 -16.22 -2.07
N LEU A 99 14.02 -16.55 -3.02
CA LEU A 99 12.60 -16.75 -2.80
C LEU A 99 12.27 -18.23 -2.83
N LYS A 100 11.35 -18.66 -1.95
CA LYS A 100 10.61 -19.92 -2.10
C LYS A 100 9.14 -19.63 -1.93
N ASP A 101 8.33 -20.06 -2.90
CA ASP A 101 6.87 -19.89 -2.90
C ASP A 101 6.40 -18.44 -2.64
N GLY A 102 7.13 -17.45 -3.15
CA GLY A 102 6.81 -16.02 -2.99
C GLY A 102 7.20 -15.41 -1.64
N LEU A 103 7.92 -16.15 -0.79
CA LEU A 103 8.47 -15.64 0.47
C LEU A 103 9.99 -15.54 0.39
N VAL A 104 10.55 -14.47 0.94
CA VAL A 104 12.00 -14.35 1.15
C VAL A 104 12.40 -15.34 2.21
N VAL A 105 13.25 -16.31 1.82
CA VAL A 105 13.79 -17.31 2.75
C VAL A 105 15.19 -16.97 3.23
N SER A 106 15.91 -16.16 2.46
CA SER A 106 17.24 -15.64 2.81
C SER A 106 17.50 -14.35 2.06
N GLY A 107 18.12 -13.36 2.71
CA GLY A 107 18.40 -12.06 2.11
C GLY A 107 17.25 -11.06 2.26
N ASP A 108 17.16 -10.09 1.36
CA ASP A 108 16.28 -8.92 1.48
C ASP A 108 15.79 -8.43 0.11
N ASN A 109 14.69 -7.69 0.08
CA ASN A 109 14.15 -7.06 -1.11
C ASN A 109 14.50 -5.57 -1.13
N ALA A 110 14.97 -5.09 -2.27
CA ALA A 110 15.19 -3.68 -2.54
C ALA A 110 14.04 -3.10 -3.38
N ASP A 111 13.72 -1.84 -3.16
CA ASP A 111 12.80 -1.12 -4.02
C ASP A 111 13.48 -0.78 -5.36
N ILE A 112 12.67 -0.66 -6.41
CA ILE A 112 13.14 -0.26 -7.74
C ILE A 112 12.71 1.18 -7.98
N GLU A 113 13.67 2.11 -7.94
CA GLU A 113 13.40 3.55 -8.07
C GLU A 113 13.25 4.02 -9.53
N VAL A 114 13.56 3.15 -10.50
CA VAL A 114 13.51 3.45 -11.95
C VAL A 114 12.22 2.97 -12.63
N ILE A 115 11.24 2.50 -11.85
CA ILE A 115 9.89 2.10 -12.29
C ILE A 115 8.90 2.84 -11.40
N ASP A 116 7.89 3.45 -12.00
CA ASP A 116 6.95 4.30 -11.27
C ASP A 116 6.05 3.51 -10.31
N GLY A 117 5.66 4.17 -9.22
CA GLY A 117 4.74 3.63 -8.23
C GLY A 117 3.26 3.89 -8.53
N LEU A 118 2.37 3.06 -7.99
CA LEU A 118 0.92 3.25 -8.09
C LEU A 118 0.35 3.95 -6.85
N ASN A 119 -0.24 5.13 -7.05
CA ASN A 119 -1.05 5.85 -6.05
C ASN A 119 -2.38 6.32 -6.68
N GLY A 120 -3.31 5.39 -6.89
CA GLY A 120 -4.63 5.64 -7.48
C GLY A 120 -5.80 5.58 -6.49
N GLY A 121 -5.60 4.96 -5.32
CA GLY A 121 -6.69 4.49 -4.46
C GLY A 121 -7.71 5.54 -4.04
N SER A 122 -8.98 5.14 -3.95
CA SER A 122 -10.07 5.93 -3.40
C SER A 122 -10.16 5.75 -1.90
N LEU A 123 -10.56 6.80 -1.18
CA LEU A 123 -10.79 6.72 0.27
C LEU A 123 -12.11 6.01 0.55
N GLY A 124 -12.27 5.46 1.76
CA GLY A 124 -13.56 4.96 2.24
C GLY A 124 -14.64 6.04 2.28
N ASN A 125 -15.89 5.65 2.46
CA ASN A 125 -17.00 6.60 2.63
C ASN A 125 -17.75 6.34 3.96
N PRO A 126 -17.53 7.16 5.01
CA PRO A 126 -16.58 8.27 5.08
C PRO A 126 -15.11 7.79 5.06
N PRO A 127 -14.10 8.67 4.83
CA PRO A 127 -12.68 8.27 4.82
C PRO A 127 -12.25 7.51 6.09
N SER A 128 -12.84 7.87 7.22
CA SER A 128 -12.60 7.27 8.54
C SER A 128 -13.44 6.01 8.81
N ALA A 129 -14.05 5.39 7.80
CA ALA A 129 -14.83 4.18 7.98
C ALA A 129 -13.93 3.00 8.37
N THR A 130 -14.32 2.29 9.43
CA THR A 130 -13.61 1.12 9.94
C THR A 130 -13.96 -0.13 9.14
N TYR A 131 -13.19 -1.21 9.29
CA TYR A 131 -13.55 -2.50 8.72
C TYR A 131 -14.62 -3.24 9.55
N PRO A 132 -15.60 -3.91 8.92
CA PRO A 132 -15.92 -3.86 7.49
C PRO A 132 -16.69 -2.58 7.13
N GLN A 133 -16.61 -2.21 5.85
CA GLN A 133 -17.40 -1.13 5.23
C GLN A 133 -18.57 -1.72 4.45
#